data_AF-A0A317YC21-F1
#
_entry.id   AF-A0A317YC21-F1
#
_cell.length_a   1.000
_cell.length_b   1.000
_cell.length_c   1.000
_cell.angle_alpha   90.00
_cell.angle_beta   90.00
_cell.angle_gamma   90.00
#
_symmetry.space_group_name_H-M   'P 1'
#
loop_
_entity.id
_entity.type
_entity.pdbx_description
1 polymer ?
#
loop_
_entity_poly.entity_id
_entity_poly.type
_entity_poly.pdbx_seq_one_letter_code
_entity_poly.pdbx_strand_id
1 'polypeptide(L)'
;MGEEETRADDLPEPCLAHAIALTSPRDACRCAAVSPAFRAAADSDYVWGRFVPEDHRRAIALHLHAAGRDRGPRKDAYLALCDGGGVPIDVDGDGWCRLWLDQASGAKCYALSARRLSLPWEDGDFCWRWTPHERSRSTSCPAPFNPSIFLFLQNSSSKMFS
;
A
#
# COMPACT_ATOMS: atom_id res chain seq x y z
N MET A 1 48.08 4.39 14.32
CA MET A 1 47.15 3.65 13.45
C MET A 1 45.91 4.52 13.34
N GLY A 2 45.66 5.11 12.18
CA GLY A 2 44.39 5.78 11.94
C GLY A 2 43.35 4.70 11.72
N GLU A 3 42.26 4.75 12.48
CA GLU A 3 41.09 3.90 12.25
C GLU A 3 40.51 4.34 10.90
N GLU A 4 40.59 3.45 9.90
CA GLU A 4 39.93 3.67 8.62
C GLU A 4 38.44 3.42 8.84
N GLU A 5 37.75 4.48 9.25
CA GLU A 5 36.31 4.48 9.47
C GLU A 5 35.64 4.48 8.09
N THR A 6 35.31 3.29 7.58
CA THR A 6 34.54 3.13 6.36
C THR A 6 33.12 3.64 6.61
N ARG A 7 32.77 4.74 5.93
CA ARG A 7 31.45 5.34 6.07
C ARG A 7 30.48 4.61 5.16
N ALA A 8 29.21 4.58 5.56
CA ALA A 8 28.17 4.01 4.72
C ALA A 8 28.05 4.73 3.36
N ASP A 9 28.50 5.99 3.28
CA ASP A 9 28.59 6.78 2.04
C ASP A 9 29.68 6.31 1.06
N ASP A 10 30.61 5.47 1.51
CA ASP A 10 31.67 4.91 0.66
C ASP A 10 31.18 3.69 -0.15
N LEU A 11 29.98 3.17 0.15
CA LEU A 11 29.36 2.10 -0.62
C LEU A 11 28.86 2.61 -1.97
N PRO A 12 28.93 1.78 -3.03
CA PRO A 12 28.38 2.13 -4.32
C PRO A 12 26.85 2.25 -4.23
N GLU A 13 26.29 3.20 -4.98
CA GLU A 13 24.84 3.50 -5.02
C GLU A 13 23.94 2.26 -5.14
N PRO A 14 24.25 1.23 -5.97
CA PRO A 14 23.40 0.05 -6.08
C PRO A 14 23.28 -0.76 -4.78
N CYS A 15 24.34 -0.80 -3.96
CA CYS A 15 24.31 -1.48 -2.67
C CYS A 15 23.43 -0.74 -1.67
N LEU A 16 23.52 0.59 -1.65
CA LEU A 16 22.65 1.45 -0.84
C LEU A 16 21.19 1.32 -1.29
N ALA A 17 20.93 1.38 -2.59
CA ALA A 17 19.59 1.23 -3.16
C ALA A 17 19.00 -0.15 -2.82
N HIS A 18 19.80 -1.22 -2.87
CA HIS A 18 19.35 -2.55 -2.48
C HIS A 18 18.97 -2.63 -1.00
N ALA A 19 19.80 -2.10 -0.10
CA ALA A 19 19.50 -2.06 1.32
C ALA A 19 18.23 -1.25 1.61
N ILE A 20 18.08 -0.08 0.99
CA ILE A 20 16.92 0.80 1.16
C ILE A 20 15.63 0.15 0.62
N ALA A 21 15.71 -0.58 -0.49
CA ALA A 21 14.56 -1.29 -1.07
C ALA A 21 13.96 -2.38 -0.16
N LEU A 22 14.70 -2.83 0.85
CA LEU A 22 14.25 -3.79 1.87
C LEU A 22 13.59 -3.12 3.08
N THR A 23 13.58 -1.79 3.13
CA THR A 23 12.97 -1.00 4.22
C THR A 23 11.56 -0.55 3.87
N SER A 24 10.94 0.30 4.71
CA SER A 24 9.66 0.93 4.38
C SER A 24 9.83 2.17 3.50
N PRO A 25 8.82 2.58 2.71
CA PRO A 25 8.84 3.84 1.96
C PRO A 25 9.12 5.07 2.84
N ARG A 26 8.62 5.08 4.08
CA ARG A 26 8.95 6.11 5.07
C ARG A 26 10.43 6.10 5.44
N ASP A 27 11.03 4.93 5.62
CA ASP A 27 12.45 4.84 5.97
C ASP A 27 13.35 5.18 4.78
N ALA A 28 12.95 4.84 3.55
CA ALA A 28 13.62 5.32 2.35
C ALA A 28 13.67 6.86 2.28
N CYS A 29 12.55 7.54 2.59
CA CYS A 29 12.53 9.00 2.69
C CYS A 29 13.45 9.55 3.80
N ARG A 30 13.61 8.83 4.92
CA ARG A 30 14.56 9.20 5.98
C ARG A 30 16.00 9.01 5.55
N CYS A 31 16.31 7.92 4.85
CA CYS A 31 17.63 7.67 4.26
C CYS A 31 18.03 8.81 3.32
N ALA A 32 17.12 9.32 2.50
CA ALA A 32 17.38 10.43 1.59
C ALA A 32 17.83 11.74 2.27
N ALA A 33 17.56 11.89 3.57
CA ALA A 33 17.98 13.04 4.37
C ALA A 33 19.37 12.89 5.00
N VAL A 34 19.96 11.69 5.00
CA VAL A 34 21.25 11.39 5.64
C VAL A 34 22.41 12.02 4.89
N SER A 35 22.52 11.74 3.59
CA SER A 35 23.60 12.24 2.72
C SER A 35 23.14 12.34 1.26
N PRO A 36 23.89 13.04 0.39
CA PRO A 36 23.62 13.05 -1.05
C PRO A 36 23.70 11.67 -1.71
N ALA A 37 24.60 10.80 -1.25
CA ALA A 37 24.74 9.44 -1.76
C ALA A 37 23.51 8.59 -1.43
N PHE A 38 23.05 8.65 -0.18
CA PHE A 38 21.79 7.99 0.22
C PHE A 38 20.58 8.58 -0.49
N ARG A 39 20.57 9.88 -0.78
CA ARG A 39 19.48 10.51 -1.55
C ARG A 39 19.38 9.96 -2.96
N ALA A 40 20.51 9.87 -3.68
CA ALA A 40 20.54 9.28 -5.01
C ALA A 40 20.02 7.84 -5.00
N ALA A 41 20.52 7.03 -4.04
CA ALA A 41 20.09 5.65 -3.88
C ALA A 41 18.61 5.51 -3.49
N ALA A 42 18.11 6.34 -2.57
CA ALA A 42 16.73 6.30 -2.08
C ALA A 42 15.70 6.76 -3.11
N ASP A 43 16.06 7.70 -3.98
CA ASP A 43 15.19 8.18 -5.07
C ASP A 43 15.29 7.34 -6.35
N SER A 44 16.13 6.28 -6.35
CA SER A 44 16.28 5.37 -7.47
C SER A 44 15.00 4.60 -7.80
N ASP A 45 14.73 4.43 -9.09
CA ASP A 45 13.62 3.60 -9.58
C ASP A 45 13.68 2.15 -9.11
N TYR A 46 14.87 1.66 -8.75
CA TYR A 46 15.02 0.32 -8.16
C TYR A 46 14.28 0.21 -6.82
N VAL A 47 14.44 1.19 -5.94
CA VAL A 47 13.82 1.24 -4.60
C VAL A 47 12.31 1.33 -4.73
N TRP A 48 11.82 2.35 -5.43
CA TRP A 48 10.37 2.58 -5.56
C TRP A 48 9.69 1.49 -6.37
N GLY A 49 10.42 0.82 -7.26
CA GLY A 49 9.93 -0.35 -7.98
C GLY A 49 9.65 -1.55 -7.08
N ARG A 50 10.36 -1.68 -5.96
CA ARG A 50 10.17 -2.76 -4.98
C ARG A 50 8.96 -2.50 -4.08
N PHE A 51 8.61 -1.24 -3.84
CA PHE A 51 7.44 -0.86 -3.04
C PHE A 51 6.12 -1.01 -3.79
N VAL A 52 6.14 -1.12 -5.12
CA VAL A 52 4.92 -1.34 -5.92
C VAL A 52 4.56 -2.84 -5.93
N PRO A 53 3.31 -3.21 -5.62
CA PRO A 53 2.85 -4.61 -5.67
C PRO A 53 2.99 -5.26 -7.04
N GLU A 54 3.49 -6.51 -7.07
CA GLU A 54 3.56 -7.30 -8.30
C GLU A 54 2.26 -8.06 -8.62
N ASP A 55 1.49 -8.47 -7.59
CA ASP A 55 0.30 -9.32 -7.74
C ASP A 55 -0.78 -8.72 -8.67
N HIS A 56 -0.83 -7.39 -8.77
CA HIS A 56 -1.83 -6.66 -9.56
C HIS A 56 -1.19 -5.79 -10.65
N ARG A 57 0.02 -6.13 -11.08
CA ARG A 57 0.86 -5.29 -11.96
C ARG A 57 0.15 -4.84 -13.24
N ARG A 58 -0.71 -5.69 -13.83
CA ARG A 58 -1.49 -5.34 -15.03
C ARG A 58 -2.53 -4.25 -14.75
N ALA A 59 -3.32 -4.41 -13.70
CA ALA A 59 -4.34 -3.43 -13.32
C ALA A 59 -3.71 -2.10 -12.90
N ILE A 60 -2.61 -2.17 -12.14
CA ILE A 60 -1.80 -1.00 -11.75
C ILE A 60 -1.25 -0.30 -12.99
N ALA A 61 -0.65 -1.03 -13.94
CA ALA A 61 -0.09 -0.44 -15.15
C ALA A 61 -1.17 0.24 -16.01
N LEU A 62 -2.34 -0.39 -16.19
CA LEU A 62 -3.46 0.21 -16.91
C LEU A 62 -3.97 1.47 -16.23
N HIS A 63 -4.07 1.47 -14.90
CA HIS A 63 -4.49 2.64 -14.14
C HIS A 63 -3.49 3.80 -14.24
N LEU A 64 -2.19 3.52 -14.09
CA LEU A 64 -1.14 4.51 -14.25
C LEU A 64 -1.10 5.06 -15.68
N HIS A 65 -1.29 4.21 -16.69
CA HIS A 65 -1.37 4.63 -18.09
C HIS A 65 -2.57 5.54 -18.34
N ALA A 66 -3.75 5.18 -17.84
CA ALA A 66 -4.95 6.02 -17.94
C ALA A 66 -4.79 7.37 -17.23
N ALA A 67 -4.01 7.41 -16.14
CA ALA A 67 -3.67 8.63 -15.42
C ALA A 67 -2.51 9.44 -16.05
N GLY A 68 -1.89 8.94 -17.13
CA GLY A 68 -0.72 9.57 -17.77
C GLY A 68 0.54 9.55 -16.89
N ARG A 69 0.62 8.61 -15.94
CA ARG A 69 1.71 8.47 -14.95
C ARG A 69 2.61 7.25 -15.23
N ASP A 70 2.46 6.60 -16.37
CA ASP A 70 3.23 5.41 -16.76
C ASP A 70 4.68 5.70 -17.18
N ARG A 71 4.97 6.93 -17.60
CA ARG A 71 6.29 7.37 -18.07
C ARG A 71 7.13 8.15 -17.05
N GLY A 72 6.58 8.36 -15.85
CA GLY A 72 7.27 9.08 -14.77
C GLY A 72 8.25 8.19 -13.99
N PRO A 73 9.03 8.79 -13.07
CA PRO A 73 9.84 8.02 -12.13
C PRO A 73 8.94 7.10 -11.29
N ARG A 74 9.45 5.95 -10.85
CA ARG A 74 8.64 4.97 -10.11
C ARG A 74 8.11 5.52 -8.78
N LYS A 75 8.78 6.51 -8.21
CA LYS A 75 8.30 7.25 -7.04
C LYS A 75 6.96 7.92 -7.28
N ASP A 76 6.78 8.54 -8.45
CA ASP A 76 5.51 9.19 -8.80
C ASP A 76 4.41 8.16 -9.03
N ALA A 77 4.73 7.02 -9.63
CA ALA A 77 3.80 5.90 -9.77
C ALA A 77 3.35 5.38 -8.39
N TYR A 78 4.27 5.24 -7.44
CA TYR A 78 3.94 4.85 -6.07
C TYR A 78 3.03 5.89 -5.38
N LEU A 79 3.34 7.19 -5.50
CA LEU A 79 2.53 8.25 -4.92
C LEU A 79 1.12 8.30 -5.54
N ALA A 80 1.01 8.09 -6.86
CA ALA A 80 -0.29 7.99 -7.53
C ALA A 80 -1.12 6.80 -7.02
N LEU A 81 -0.48 5.71 -6.59
CA LEU A 81 -1.16 4.59 -5.94
C LEU A 81 -1.55 4.87 -4.48
N CYS A 82 -0.91 5.85 -3.84
CA CYS A 82 -1.27 6.31 -2.50
C CYS A 82 -2.42 7.33 -2.55
N ASP A 83 -2.54 8.08 -3.64
CA ASP A 83 -3.60 9.05 -3.84
C ASP A 83 -4.97 8.33 -3.90
N GLY A 84 -5.94 8.84 -3.13
CA GLY A 84 -7.17 8.14 -2.73
C GLY A 84 -8.17 7.76 -3.82
N GLY A 85 -7.77 7.80 -5.11
CA GLY A 85 -8.55 7.31 -6.24
C GLY A 85 -8.66 5.79 -6.30
N GLY A 86 -7.62 5.07 -5.85
CA GLY A 86 -7.56 3.61 -5.84
C GLY A 86 -7.63 2.94 -7.23
N VAL A 87 -6.83 1.91 -7.43
CA VAL A 87 -6.85 1.09 -8.65
C VAL A 87 -8.07 0.16 -8.61
N PRO A 88 -8.98 0.21 -9.58
CA PRO A 88 -10.04 -0.78 -9.70
C PRO A 88 -9.41 -2.13 -10.04
N ILE A 89 -9.65 -3.14 -9.20
CA ILE A 89 -9.24 -4.51 -9.44
C ILE A 89 -10.49 -5.34 -9.72
N ASP A 90 -10.52 -6.01 -10.88
CA ASP A 90 -11.49 -7.06 -11.13
C ASP A 90 -10.93 -8.36 -10.57
N VAL A 91 -11.63 -8.94 -9.60
CA VAL A 91 -11.26 -10.22 -9.00
C VAL A 91 -12.50 -11.10 -9.14
N ASP A 92 -12.55 -11.96 -10.15
CA ASP A 92 -13.56 -13.01 -10.29
C ASP A 92 -15.03 -12.55 -10.40
N GLY A 93 -15.32 -11.35 -10.90
CA GLY A 93 -16.67 -10.95 -11.33
C GLY A 93 -17.70 -10.62 -10.24
N ASP A 94 -17.42 -10.92 -8.97
CA ASP A 94 -18.38 -10.75 -7.85
C ASP A 94 -18.31 -9.37 -7.17
N GLY A 95 -18.29 -8.31 -7.98
CA GLY A 95 -18.38 -6.92 -7.54
C GLY A 95 -17.03 -6.20 -7.39
N TRP A 96 -17.12 -4.89 -7.20
CA TRP A 96 -15.98 -3.98 -7.33
C TRP A 96 -15.00 -4.08 -6.16
N CYS A 97 -13.71 -4.02 -6.46
CA CYS A 97 -12.60 -3.88 -5.52
C CYS A 97 -11.74 -2.66 -5.91
N ARG A 98 -11.30 -1.87 -4.93
CA ARG A 98 -10.28 -0.84 -5.12
C ARG A 98 -9.06 -1.15 -4.27
N LEU A 99 -7.88 -1.08 -4.87
CA LEU A 99 -6.58 -1.24 -4.24
C LEU A 99 -5.87 0.12 -4.19
N TRP A 100 -5.33 0.51 -3.06
CA TRP A 100 -4.38 1.62 -2.94
C TRP A 100 -3.26 1.23 -1.98
N LEU A 101 -2.22 2.06 -1.88
CA LEU A 101 -1.11 1.85 -0.97
C LEU A 101 -1.19 2.80 0.22
N ASP A 102 -0.87 2.29 1.41
CA ASP A 102 -0.57 3.16 2.54
C ASP A 102 0.76 3.87 2.28
N GLN A 103 0.74 5.21 2.31
CA GLN A 103 1.89 6.02 1.92
C GLN A 103 3.13 5.77 2.79
N ALA A 104 2.96 5.52 4.09
CA ALA A 104 4.07 5.38 5.03
C ALA A 104 4.68 3.98 5.02
N SER A 105 3.84 2.94 5.00
CA SER A 105 4.26 1.55 5.12
C SER A 105 4.41 0.82 3.79
N GLY A 106 3.77 1.30 2.71
CA GLY A 106 3.64 0.55 1.47
C GLY A 106 2.69 -0.64 1.56
N ALA A 107 1.91 -0.74 2.64
CA ALA A 107 0.92 -1.78 2.79
C ALA A 107 -0.18 -1.65 1.73
N LYS A 108 -0.63 -2.80 1.22
CA LYS A 108 -1.76 -2.88 0.30
C LYS A 108 -3.05 -2.69 1.10
N CYS A 109 -3.87 -1.73 0.66
CA CYS A 109 -5.16 -1.42 1.25
C CYS A 109 -6.25 -1.72 0.24
N TYR A 110 -7.32 -2.38 0.70
CA TYR A 110 -8.43 -2.78 -0.16
C TYR A 110 -9.75 -2.18 0.33
N ALA A 111 -10.56 -1.70 -0.60
CA ALA A 111 -11.98 -1.47 -0.42
C ALA A 111 -12.75 -2.47 -1.27
N LEU A 112 -13.57 -3.29 -0.61
CA LEU A 112 -14.39 -4.31 -1.24
C LEU A 112 -15.86 -3.92 -1.16
N SER A 113 -16.65 -4.33 -2.15
CA SER A 113 -18.11 -4.26 -2.04
C SER A 113 -18.62 -5.25 -0.97
N ALA A 114 -19.75 -4.92 -0.32
CA ALA A 114 -20.35 -5.79 0.69
C ALA A 114 -20.64 -7.21 0.18
N ARG A 115 -20.93 -7.36 -1.12
CA ARG A 115 -21.16 -8.66 -1.78
C ARG A 115 -19.90 -9.54 -1.86
N ARG A 116 -18.70 -8.95 -1.82
CA ARG A 116 -17.44 -9.70 -1.73
C ARG A 116 -17.07 -10.09 -0.31
N LEU A 117 -17.55 -9.31 0.65
CA LEU A 117 -17.34 -9.55 2.08
C LEU A 117 -18.32 -10.57 2.65
N SER A 118 -19.35 -10.96 1.91
CA SER A 118 -20.20 -12.08 2.29
C SER A 118 -19.39 -13.37 2.16
N LEU A 119 -18.82 -13.81 3.27
CA LEU A 119 -18.26 -15.15 3.40
C LEU A 119 -19.36 -16.19 3.10
N PRO A 120 -19.03 -17.34 2.49
CA PRO A 120 -19.99 -18.44 2.37
C PRO A 120 -20.36 -18.89 3.79
N TRP A 121 -21.62 -18.66 4.17
CA TRP A 121 -22.15 -19.00 5.49
C TRP A 121 -22.62 -20.46 5.51
N GLU A 122 -22.02 -21.30 6.35
CA GLU A 122 -22.74 -22.41 7.00
C GLU A 122 -23.43 -21.78 8.23
N ASP A 123 -24.76 -21.79 8.22
CA ASP A 123 -25.68 -21.58 9.35
C ASP A 123 -25.64 -20.24 10.10
N GLY A 124 -26.58 -19.38 9.72
CA GLY A 124 -26.80 -18.01 10.21
C GLY A 124 -26.87 -17.86 11.74
N ASP A 125 -26.14 -16.88 12.28
CA ASP A 125 -26.50 -16.11 13.51
C ASP A 125 -25.48 -15.02 13.94
N PHE A 126 -24.78 -14.37 13.00
CA PHE A 126 -23.94 -13.20 13.34
C PHE A 126 -24.19 -12.07 12.34
N CYS A 127 -25.08 -11.17 12.74
CA CYS A 127 -25.13 -9.83 12.16
C CYS A 127 -23.82 -9.10 12.48
N TRP A 128 -23.25 -8.40 11.49
CA TRP A 128 -22.12 -7.50 11.71
C TRP A 128 -22.50 -6.49 12.80
N ARG A 129 -21.88 -6.61 13.99
CA ARG A 129 -22.07 -5.65 15.08
C ARG A 129 -21.03 -4.55 14.92
N TRP A 130 -21.48 -3.35 14.54
CA TRP A 130 -20.61 -2.18 14.43
C TRP A 130 -20.06 -1.83 15.83
N THR A 131 -18.75 -1.91 16.03
CA THR A 131 -18.09 -1.41 17.24
C THR A 131 -17.63 0.02 17.01
N PRO A 132 -18.31 1.04 17.60
CA PRO A 132 -17.90 2.41 17.47
C PRO A 132 -16.54 2.64 18.13
N HIS A 133 -15.61 3.23 17.38
CA HIS A 133 -14.31 3.65 17.90
C HIS A 133 -14.43 5.09 18.43
N GLU A 134 -13.83 5.41 19.57
CA GLU A 134 -14.00 6.69 20.29
C GLU A 134 -13.59 7.93 19.48
N ARG A 135 -12.86 7.75 18.38
CA ARG A 135 -12.49 8.83 17.43
C ARG A 135 -13.46 9.03 16.26
N SER A 136 -14.47 8.18 16.09
CA SER A 136 -15.49 8.35 15.04
C SER A 136 -16.74 9.01 15.63
N ARG A 137 -16.97 10.29 15.30
CA ARG A 137 -18.18 11.02 15.68
C ARG A 137 -19.30 10.71 14.69
N SER A 138 -19.92 9.55 14.82
CA SER A 138 -21.18 9.25 14.15
C SER A 138 -22.04 8.42 15.09
N THR A 139 -22.93 9.12 15.80
CA THR A 139 -23.93 8.55 16.68
C THR A 139 -25.18 8.14 15.90
N SER A 140 -25.57 6.88 16.09
CA SER A 140 -26.88 6.27 15.82
C SER A 140 -27.25 5.91 14.37
N CYS A 141 -27.57 4.62 14.19
CA CYS A 141 -28.49 4.09 13.17
C CYS A 141 -29.57 3.29 13.91
N PRO A 142 -30.83 3.31 13.43
CA PRO A 142 -31.32 2.09 12.80
C PRO A 142 -32.20 2.40 11.58
N ALA A 143 -31.72 2.09 10.37
CA ALA A 143 -32.53 1.96 9.16
C ALA A 143 -31.73 1.19 8.08
N PRO A 144 -32.41 0.51 7.14
CA PRO A 144 -31.84 -0.59 6.38
C PRO A 144 -30.86 -0.09 5.33
N PHE A 145 -29.74 -0.80 5.21
CA PHE A 145 -28.92 -0.89 4.00
C PHE A 145 -28.79 0.40 3.18
N ASN A 146 -27.84 1.24 3.56
CA ASN A 146 -27.14 2.05 2.59
C ASN A 146 -25.86 1.29 2.18
N PRO A 147 -25.71 0.80 0.94
CA PRO A 147 -24.59 -0.05 0.51
C PRO A 147 -23.23 0.68 0.42
N SER A 148 -23.15 1.95 0.85
CA SER A 148 -21.91 2.74 0.80
C SER A 148 -20.94 2.54 1.97
N ILE A 149 -21.04 1.43 2.72
CA ILE A 149 -20.08 1.12 3.78
C ILE A 149 -18.81 0.52 3.15
N PHE A 150 -17.78 1.35 3.04
CA PHE A 150 -16.41 0.93 2.72
C PHE A 150 -15.82 0.21 3.93
N LEU A 151 -15.54 -1.08 3.80
CA LEU A 151 -14.73 -1.81 4.77
C LEU A 151 -13.27 -1.74 4.33
N PHE A 152 -12.44 -1.14 5.19
CA PHE A 152 -11.00 -1.02 5.03
C PHE A 152 -10.35 -2.31 5.53
N LEU A 153 -9.89 -3.15 4.62
CA LEU A 153 -9.03 -4.29 4.97
C LEU A 153 -7.57 -3.86 4.80
N GLN A 154 -6.90 -3.63 5.92
CA GLN A 154 -5.45 -3.48 5.97
C GLN A 154 -4.86 -4.87 6.15
N ASN A 155 -4.23 -5.41 5.10
CA ASN A 155 -3.60 -6.72 5.17
C ASN A 155 -2.30 -6.62 5.99
N SER A 156 -2.41 -6.78 7.31
CA SER A 156 -1.28 -7.25 8.11
C SER A 156 -1.08 -8.73 7.82
N SER A 157 -0.14 -9.03 6.93
CA SER A 157 0.38 -10.40 6.82
C SER A 157 1.03 -10.77 8.15
N SER A 158 0.36 -11.60 8.95
CA SER A 158 0.93 -12.81 9.57
C SER A 158 -0.03 -13.42 10.59
N LYS A 159 -0.19 -14.75 10.47
CA LYS A 159 -0.85 -15.70 11.38
C LYS A 159 -2.38 -15.79 11.32
N MET A 160 -2.85 -16.74 10.52
CA MET A 160 -3.83 -17.74 10.99
C MET A 160 -3.88 -18.88 9.97
N PHE A 161 -2.86 -19.73 10.02
CA PHE A 161 -3.01 -21.14 9.65
C PHE A 161 -2.46 -21.92 10.83
N SER A 162 -3.37 -22.41 11.68
CA SER A 162 -3.24 -23.62 12.47
C SER A 162 -4.60 -23.97 13.05
#